data_AF-A0A7S0MEC8-F1
#
_entry.id   AF-A0A7S0MEC8-F1
#
_cell.length_a   1.000
_cell.length_b   1.000
_cell.length_c   1.000
_cell.angle_alpha   90.00
_cell.angle_beta   90.00
_cell.angle_gamma   90.00
#
_symmetry.space_group_name_H-M   'P 1'
#
loop_
_entity.id
_entity.type
_entity.pdbx_description
1 polymer ?
#
loop_
_entity_poly.entity_id
_entity_poly.type
_entity_poly.pdbx_seq_one_letter_code
_entity_poly.pdbx_strand_id
1 'polypeptide(L)'
;GRKSYALRKSFVSQDQQDIKGAISAVVQLEGYLLVAQGPNPGMIGGSKLYVYEWVDDQLVGRSFYDAQFYITSMRTFKFFIIFGDARHGVHCLRWREDVKMLQLLAKDALPLNVLAV
;
A
#
# COMPACT_ATOMS: atom_id res chain seq x y z
N GLY A 1 -23.57 -30.08 -27.16
CA GLY A 1 -22.91 -28.87 -27.70
C GLY A 1 -22.58 -27.93 -26.55
N ARG A 2 -21.30 -27.58 -26.36
CA ARG A 2 -20.88 -26.58 -25.36
C ARG A 2 -20.95 -25.20 -26.01
N LYS A 3 -21.81 -24.31 -25.51
CA LYS A 3 -21.80 -22.89 -25.88
C LYS A 3 -20.68 -22.22 -25.09
N SER A 4 -19.65 -21.75 -25.77
CA SER A 4 -18.64 -20.86 -25.20
C SER A 4 -19.14 -19.41 -25.28
N TYR A 5 -19.18 -18.72 -24.15
CA TYR A 5 -19.47 -17.29 -24.12
C TYR A 5 -18.14 -16.53 -24.10
N ALA A 6 -17.88 -15.71 -25.13
CA ALA A 6 -16.71 -14.85 -25.17
C ALA A 6 -17.02 -13.56 -24.40
N LEU A 7 -16.48 -13.41 -23.19
CA LEU A 7 -16.50 -12.15 -22.44
C LEU A 7 -15.51 -11.18 -23.08
N ARG A 8 -16.01 -10.19 -23.83
CA ARG A 8 -15.19 -9.10 -24.36
C ARG A 8 -14.97 -8.07 -23.25
N LYS A 9 -13.88 -8.20 -22.48
CA LYS A 9 -13.49 -7.21 -21.46
C LYS A 9 -12.64 -6.12 -22.11
N SER A 10 -13.07 -4.86 -22.00
CA SER A 10 -12.26 -3.69 -22.33
C SER A 10 -11.72 -3.08 -21.05
N PHE A 11 -10.41 -2.86 -20.98
CA PHE A 11 -9.77 -2.15 -19.88
C PHE A 11 -9.48 -0.72 -20.31
N VAL A 12 -9.86 0.24 -19.49
CA VAL A 12 -9.59 1.67 -19.69
C VAL A 12 -8.90 2.18 -18.45
N SER A 13 -7.79 2.89 -18.63
CA SER A 13 -7.13 3.59 -17.52
C SER A 13 -8.03 4.72 -17.04
N GLN A 14 -8.31 4.75 -15.74
CA GLN A 14 -9.10 5.83 -15.13
C GLN A 14 -8.21 6.98 -14.70
N ASP A 15 -7.11 6.67 -14.00
CA ASP A 15 -6.12 7.64 -13.56
C ASP A 15 -4.70 7.05 -13.76
N GLN A 16 -3.74 7.92 -14.06
CA GLN A 16 -2.33 7.57 -14.22
C GLN A 16 -1.47 8.64 -13.57
N GLN A 17 -0.69 8.25 -12.57
CA GLN A 17 0.18 9.15 -11.82
C GLN A 17 1.64 8.75 -11.94
N ASP A 18 2.50 9.74 -12.20
CA ASP A 18 3.95 9.56 -12.21
C ASP A 18 4.49 9.64 -10.79
N ILE A 19 4.71 8.47 -10.19
CA ILE A 19 5.27 8.36 -8.84
C ILE A 19 6.79 8.25 -8.91
N LYS A 20 7.48 9.13 -8.15
CA LYS A 20 8.94 9.10 -8.03
C LYS A 20 9.34 7.96 -7.10
N GLY A 21 9.45 6.74 -7.62
CA GLY A 21 9.87 5.56 -6.86
C GLY A 21 9.10 4.31 -7.27
N ALA A 22 9.69 3.15 -7.03
CA ALA A 22 9.05 1.88 -7.37
C ALA A 22 7.83 1.62 -6.48
N ILE A 23 6.70 1.24 -7.08
CA ILE A 23 5.57 0.72 -6.32
C ILE A 23 5.81 -0.75 -6.02
N SER A 24 6.04 -1.10 -4.76
CA SER A 24 6.42 -2.45 -4.35
C SER A 24 5.23 -3.33 -3.97
N ALA A 25 4.14 -2.74 -3.51
CA ALA A 25 2.90 -3.42 -3.18
C ALA A 25 1.71 -2.45 -3.24
N VAL A 26 0.52 -3.00 -3.51
CA VAL A 26 -0.76 -2.27 -3.52
C VAL A 26 -1.82 -3.16 -2.89
N VAL A 27 -2.69 -2.61 -2.04
CA VAL A 27 -3.78 -3.34 -1.40
C VAL A 27 -4.97 -2.43 -1.12
N GLN A 28 -6.19 -2.97 -1.16
CA GLN A 28 -7.40 -2.26 -0.73
C GLN A 28 -7.42 -2.09 0.79
N LEU A 29 -7.91 -0.95 1.27
CA LEU A 29 -8.11 -0.66 2.68
C LEU A 29 -9.45 0.05 2.87
N GLU A 30 -10.55 -0.66 3.15
CA GLU A 30 -11.86 -0.07 3.51
C GLU A 30 -12.28 1.17 2.66
N GLY A 31 -12.23 1.06 1.33
CA GLY A 31 -12.58 2.15 0.40
C GLY A 31 -11.41 3.05 -0.02
N TYR A 32 -10.23 2.84 0.57
CA TYR A 32 -8.97 3.48 0.22
C TYR A 32 -8.06 2.53 -0.57
N LEU A 33 -7.09 3.10 -1.28
CA LEU A 33 -6.00 2.38 -1.91
C LEU A 33 -4.71 2.61 -1.11
N LEU A 34 -4.16 1.56 -0.54
CA LEU A 34 -2.88 1.60 0.15
C LEU A 34 -1.77 1.23 -0.83
N VAL A 35 -0.75 2.09 -0.93
CA VAL A 35 0.34 1.97 -1.90
C VAL A 35 1.67 2.04 -1.18
N ALA A 36 2.50 1.01 -1.35
CA ALA A 36 3.88 1.01 -0.86
C ALA A 36 4.81 1.56 -1.94
N GLN A 37 5.51 2.65 -1.61
CA GLN A 37 6.51 3.29 -2.47
C GLN A 37 7.91 3.03 -1.91
N GLY A 38 8.81 2.59 -2.78
CA GLY A 38 10.22 2.40 -2.50
C GLY A 38 10.99 3.71 -2.27
N PRO A 39 12.22 3.63 -1.72
CA PRO A 39 13.14 4.76 -1.64
C PRO A 39 13.34 5.41 -3.02
N ASN A 40 13.45 6.73 -3.06
CA ASN A 40 13.71 7.49 -4.28
C ASN A 40 14.65 8.69 -4.01
N PRO A 41 15.34 9.22 -5.04
CA PRO A 41 16.22 10.37 -4.87
C PRO A 41 15.47 11.59 -4.32
N GLY A 42 15.92 12.11 -3.18
CA GLY A 42 15.29 13.24 -2.49
C GLY A 42 14.31 12.85 -1.39
N MET A 43 13.97 11.57 -1.24
CA MET A 43 13.21 11.09 -0.10
C MET A 43 14.11 10.91 1.12
N ILE A 44 13.78 11.61 2.21
CA ILE A 44 14.42 11.39 3.52
C ILE A 44 13.75 10.17 4.15
N GLY A 45 14.56 9.18 4.52
CA GLY A 45 14.11 7.90 5.11
C GLY A 45 14.12 6.73 4.11
N GLY A 46 13.41 5.66 4.47
CA GLY A 46 13.21 4.49 3.61
C GLY A 46 11.94 4.58 2.78
N SER A 47 11.34 3.42 2.50
CA SER A 47 10.01 3.32 1.90
C SER A 47 8.94 4.18 2.58
N LYS A 48 7.87 4.48 1.86
CA LYS A 48 6.66 5.11 2.41
C LYS A 48 5.42 4.30 2.07
N LEU A 49 4.47 4.25 2.99
CA LEU A 49 3.11 3.80 2.74
C LEU A 49 2.23 5.01 2.52
N TYR A 50 1.52 5.06 1.39
CA TYR A 50 0.57 6.12 1.08
C TYR A 50 -0.85 5.57 1.11
N VAL A 51 -1.76 6.33 1.73
CA VAL A 51 -3.20 6.09 1.65
C VAL A 51 -3.76 7.04 0.61
N TYR A 52 -4.34 6.49 -0.45
CA TYR A 52 -5.07 7.22 -1.47
C TYR A 52 -6.57 6.99 -1.33
N GLU A 53 -7.35 7.99 -1.73
CA GLU A 53 -8.81 7.94 -1.80
C GLU A 53 -9.23 8.32 -3.22
N TRP A 54 -10.27 7.67 -3.72
CA TRP A 54 -10.85 8.01 -5.01
C TRP A 54 -11.81 9.20 -4.84
N VAL A 55 -11.58 10.29 -5.57
CA VAL A 55 -12.39 11.51 -5.56
C VAL A 55 -12.55 11.99 -7.00
N ASP A 56 -13.79 12.10 -7.49
CA ASP A 56 -14.11 12.62 -8.82
C ASP A 56 -13.22 12.06 -9.94
N ASP A 57 -13.13 10.74 -9.98
CA ASP A 57 -12.33 9.98 -10.93
C ASP A 57 -10.80 10.07 -10.81
N GLN A 58 -10.29 10.60 -9.69
CA GLN A 58 -8.86 10.77 -9.43
C GLN A 58 -8.41 10.15 -8.10
N LEU A 59 -7.18 9.63 -8.06
CA LEU A 59 -6.55 9.16 -6.81
C LEU A 59 -5.92 10.33 -6.06
N VAL A 60 -6.48 10.67 -4.90
CA VAL A 60 -5.99 11.76 -4.05
C VAL A 60 -5.25 11.20 -2.84
N GLY A 61 -3.99 11.60 -2.66
CA GLY A 61 -3.20 11.23 -1.48
C GLY A 61 -3.78 11.86 -0.21
N ARG A 62 -4.01 11.04 0.83
CA ARG A 62 -4.62 11.47 2.10
C ARG A 62 -3.66 11.44 3.28
N SER A 63 -2.80 10.43 3.34
CA SER A 63 -1.91 10.20 4.46
C SER A 63 -0.69 9.40 4.02
N PHE A 64 0.36 9.45 4.82
CA PHE A 64 1.52 8.60 4.62
C PHE A 64 2.10 8.09 5.95
N TYR A 65 2.91 7.03 5.86
CA TYR A 65 3.70 6.49 6.96
C TYR A 65 5.12 6.21 6.48
N ASP A 66 6.10 6.64 7.26
CA ASP A 66 7.51 6.37 7.01
C ASP A 66 7.87 4.94 7.41
N ALA A 67 8.08 4.10 6.40
CA ALA A 67 8.62 2.75 6.58
C ALA A 67 10.16 2.78 6.57
N GLN A 68 10.77 1.70 7.04
CA GLN A 68 12.19 1.70 7.36
C GLN A 68 13.09 1.44 6.14
N PHE A 69 12.82 0.39 5.35
CA PHE A 69 13.68 0.02 4.23
C PHE A 69 12.92 -0.21 2.93
N TYR A 70 12.31 -1.39 2.77
CA TYR A 70 11.60 -1.76 1.55
C TYR A 70 10.46 -2.69 1.90
N ILE A 71 9.23 -2.33 1.52
CA ILE A 71 8.03 -3.10 1.83
C ILE A 71 7.90 -4.23 0.81
N THR A 72 7.96 -5.47 1.27
CA THR A 72 7.93 -6.67 0.40
C THR A 72 6.51 -7.16 0.14
N SER A 73 5.61 -6.97 1.09
CA SER A 73 4.24 -7.48 1.03
C SER A 73 3.31 -6.73 1.98
N MET A 74 2.01 -6.69 1.64
CA MET A 74 0.97 -6.05 2.44
C MET A 74 -0.31 -6.88 2.48
N ARG A 75 -0.98 -6.84 3.63
CA ARG A 75 -2.32 -7.37 3.87
C ARG A 75 -3.13 -6.38 4.70
N THR A 76 -4.44 -6.41 4.50
CA THR A 76 -5.38 -5.61 5.26
C THR A 76 -6.48 -6.49 5.82
N PHE A 77 -6.97 -6.12 7.00
CA PHE A 77 -8.19 -6.66 7.58
C PHE A 77 -8.91 -5.52 8.28
N LYS A 78 -10.08 -5.12 7.77
CA LYS A 78 -10.73 -3.88 8.20
C LYS A 78 -9.74 -2.71 8.10
N PHE A 79 -9.70 -1.90 9.14
CA PHE A 79 -8.78 -0.77 9.28
C PHE A 79 -7.37 -1.16 9.76
N PHE A 80 -7.03 -2.45 9.83
CA PHE A 80 -5.69 -2.91 10.20
C PHE A 80 -4.87 -3.25 8.96
N ILE A 81 -3.59 -2.91 9.02
CA ILE A 81 -2.63 -3.11 7.93
C ILE A 81 -1.45 -3.87 8.51
N ILE A 82 -1.09 -4.97 7.87
CA ILE A 82 0.13 -5.71 8.16
C ILE A 82 1.03 -5.61 6.94
N PHE A 83 2.29 -5.22 7.14
CA PHE A 83 3.27 -5.21 6.06
C PHE A 83 4.59 -5.82 6.49
N GLY A 84 5.24 -6.50 5.56
CA GLY A 84 6.59 -7.02 5.71
C GLY A 84 7.62 -6.01 5.21
N ASP A 85 8.66 -5.76 6.00
CA ASP A 85 9.86 -5.05 5.58
C ASP A 85 10.98 -6.06 5.26
N ALA A 86 11.73 -5.82 4.18
CA ALA A 86 12.78 -6.74 3.72
C ALA A 86 13.91 -6.95 4.73
N ARG A 87 14.04 -6.09 5.76
CA ARG A 87 15.10 -6.11 6.77
C ARG A 87 14.59 -5.88 8.20
N HIS A 88 13.42 -5.27 8.36
CA HIS A 88 12.92 -4.80 9.66
C HIS A 88 11.65 -5.53 10.13
N GLY A 89 11.47 -6.78 9.70
CA GLY A 89 10.39 -7.63 10.17
C GLY A 89 9.00 -7.13 9.77
N VAL A 90 8.00 -7.58 10.52
CA VAL A 90 6.59 -7.29 10.28
C VAL A 90 6.16 -6.07 11.11
N HIS A 91 5.34 -5.22 10.50
CA HIS A 91 4.73 -4.06 11.14
C HIS A 91 3.21 -4.16 11.06
N CYS A 92 2.55 -3.72 12.14
CA CYS A 92 1.10 -3.62 12.24
C CYS A 92 0.69 -2.17 12.46
N LEU A 93 -0.07 -1.62 11.51
CA LEU A 93 -0.63 -0.28 11.56
C LEU A 93 -2.16 -0.35 11.67
N ARG A 94 -2.76 0.75 12.11
CA ARG A 94 -4.20 1.01 12.01
C ARG A 94 -4.45 2.29 11.23
N TRP A 95 -5.38 2.24 10.29
CA TRP A 95 -5.97 3.41 9.68
C TRP A 95 -6.98 4.06 10.63
N ARG A 96 -6.73 5.32 10.95
CA ARG A 96 -7.61 6.19 11.72
C ARG A 96 -8.30 7.14 10.75
N GLU A 97 -9.45 6.70 10.24
CA GLU A 97 -10.22 7.45 9.23
C GLU A 97 -10.67 8.82 9.74
N ASP A 98 -11.02 8.91 11.02
CA ASP A 98 -11.47 10.13 11.71
C ASP A 98 -10.45 11.27 11.67
N VAL A 99 -9.16 10.92 11.74
CA VAL A 99 -8.04 11.88 11.74
C VAL A 99 -7.11 11.72 10.54
N LYS A 100 -7.51 10.90 9.56
CA LYS A 100 -6.75 10.57 8.33
C LYS A 100 -5.27 10.22 8.62
N MET A 101 -5.03 9.31 9.55
CA MET A 101 -3.68 8.94 10.02
C MET A 101 -3.44 7.42 10.03
N LEU A 102 -2.22 7.02 9.67
CA LEU A 102 -1.70 5.68 9.94
C LEU A 102 -1.02 5.63 11.31
N GLN A 103 -1.56 4.84 12.23
CA GLN A 103 -1.04 4.67 13.59
C GLN A 103 -0.29 3.35 13.74
N LEU A 104 0.97 3.38 14.16
CA LEU A 104 1.73 2.17 14.51
C LEU A 104 1.15 1.53 15.78
N LEU A 105 0.81 0.24 15.69
CA LEU A 105 0.33 -0.55 16.81
C LEU A 105 1.41 -1.48 17.36
N ALA A 106 2.14 -2.14 16.46
CA ALA A 106 3.20 -3.08 16.82
C ALA A 106 4.20 -3.25 15.69
N LYS A 107 5.41 -3.71 16.03
CA LYS A 107 6.41 -4.19 15.07
C LYS A 107 7.26 -5.26 15.70
N ASP A 108 7.88 -6.10 14.87
CA ASP A 108 8.91 -7.03 15.33
C ASP A 108 10.05 -6.26 16.01
N ALA A 109 10.46 -6.75 17.18
CA ALA A 109 11.55 -6.14 17.95
C ALA A 109 12.93 -6.47 17.38
N LEU A 110 13.04 -7.57 16.64
CA LEU A 110 14.29 -8.06 16.06
C LEU A 110 14.23 -7.99 14.52
N PRO A 111 15.37 -7.76 13.85
CA PRO A 111 15.43 -7.79 12.40
C PRO A 111 15.01 -9.15 11.85
N LEU A 112 14.16 -9.13 10.82
CA LEU A 112 13.75 -10.32 10.06
C LEU A 112 13.56 -9.93 8.60
N ASN A 113 14.08 -10.75 7.69
CA ASN A 113 13.87 -10.57 6.26
C ASN A 113 12.52 -11.18 5.88
N VAL A 114 11.51 -10.34 5.65
CA VAL A 114 10.16 -10.81 5.36
C VAL A 114 9.95 -10.97 3.86
N LEU A 115 9.58 -12.17 3.41
CA LEU A 115 9.23 -12.45 2.01
C LEU A 115 7.76 -12.15 1.70
N ALA A 116 6.87 -12.57 2.60
CA ALA A 116 5.42 -12.41 2.46
C ALA A 116 4.76 -12.33 3.83
N VAL A 117 3.64 -11.60 3.91
CA VAL A 117 2.69 -11.56 5.03
C VAL A 117 1.27 -11.91 4.57
#